data_AF-A0A6J1A8A9-F1
#
_entry.id   AF-A0A6J1A8A9-F1
#
_cell.length_a   1.000
_cell.length_b   1.000
_cell.length_c   1.000
_cell.angle_alpha   90.00
_cell.angle_beta   90.00
_cell.angle_gamma   90.00
#
_symmetry.space_group_name_H-M   'P 1'
#
loop_
_entity.id
_entity.type
_entity.pdbx_description
1 polymer ?
#
loop_
_entity_poly.entity_id
_entity_poly.type
_entity_poly.pdbx_seq_one_letter_code
_entity_poly.pdbx_strand_id
1 'polypeptide(L)'
;MTKTENEEEAFIHMALRFFSGIGPGPGIRVGNYHRSVRKKRKRILHLLGLVQANWLPSSEGIKRSEQPVTDRKWNFLRSAKELLDVGIKFKKASGENSLFDIKFEKGRFQIPTLTIYHDTERIFRNFTAYEQFNEGPTYVMDYTRFMDCLINYGDDVALLSHSGIIVNWLGSNEEVAHMFNKLNDFVHLSTSNFYYLELFIDVNNIAGVDGRYGRSS
;
A
#
# COMPACT_ATOMS: atom_id res chain seq x y z
N MET A 1 -4.15 19.81 -31.96
CA MET A 1 -3.27 18.76 -31.45
C MET A 1 -2.08 18.67 -32.38
N THR A 2 -0.89 18.97 -31.87
CA THR A 2 0.37 18.88 -32.65
C THR A 2 0.86 17.43 -32.67
N LYS A 3 1.67 17.06 -33.67
CA LYS A 3 2.19 15.69 -33.84
C LYS A 3 2.93 15.17 -32.59
N THR A 4 3.61 16.07 -31.87
CA THR A 4 4.37 15.81 -30.64
C THR A 4 3.50 15.50 -29.42
N GLU A 5 2.34 16.16 -29.25
CA GLU A 5 1.40 15.86 -28.16
C GLU A 5 0.88 14.41 -28.26
N ASN A 6 0.70 13.92 -29.48
CA ASN A 6 0.18 12.58 -29.74
C ASN A 6 1.23 11.48 -29.45
N GLU A 7 2.52 11.77 -29.69
CA GLU A 7 3.63 10.84 -29.40
C GLU A 7 3.89 10.71 -27.89
N GLU A 8 3.81 11.81 -27.13
CA GLU A 8 3.95 11.81 -25.67
C GLU A 8 2.83 11.00 -25.01
N GLU A 9 1.58 11.22 -25.42
CA GLU A 9 0.42 10.46 -24.92
C GLU A 9 0.55 8.95 -25.20
N ALA A 10 1.01 8.58 -26.41
CA ALA A 10 1.26 7.20 -26.77
C ALA A 10 2.35 6.57 -25.87
N PHE A 11 3.46 7.27 -25.65
CA PHE A 11 4.53 6.80 -24.75
C PHE A 11 4.02 6.53 -23.33
N ILE A 12 3.26 7.47 -22.77
CA ILE A 12 2.73 7.33 -21.40
C ILE A 12 1.73 6.18 -21.31
N HIS A 13 0.83 6.07 -22.28
CA HIS A 13 -0.12 4.97 -22.31
C HIS A 13 0.61 3.61 -22.36
N MET A 14 1.65 3.48 -23.19
CA MET A 14 2.47 2.27 -23.25
C MET A 14 3.19 2.00 -21.93
N ALA A 15 3.80 3.03 -21.32
CA ALA A 15 4.48 2.91 -20.04
C ALA A 15 3.52 2.43 -18.95
N LEU A 16 2.38 3.10 -18.77
CA LEU A 16 1.40 2.72 -17.74
C LEU A 16 0.84 1.31 -17.98
N ARG A 17 0.60 0.94 -19.25
CA ARG A 17 0.16 -0.41 -19.60
C ARG A 17 1.23 -1.45 -19.25
N PHE A 18 2.49 -1.21 -19.57
CA PHE A 18 3.59 -2.10 -19.22
C PHE A 18 3.69 -2.27 -17.70
N PHE A 19 3.73 -1.15 -16.95
CA PHE A 19 3.85 -1.20 -15.49
C PHE A 19 2.61 -1.77 -14.79
N SER A 20 1.41 -1.64 -15.39
CA SER A 20 0.19 -2.29 -14.87
C SER A 20 0.27 -3.82 -14.88
N GLY A 21 1.07 -4.40 -15.78
CA GLY A 21 1.28 -5.84 -15.86
C GLY A 21 2.32 -6.39 -14.88
N ILE A 22 3.23 -5.54 -14.40
CA ILE A 22 4.31 -5.96 -13.48
C ILE A 22 4.06 -5.53 -12.02
N GLY A 23 3.20 -4.54 -11.80
CA GLY A 23 2.87 -4.05 -10.47
C GLY A 23 2.24 -5.15 -9.60
N PRO A 24 2.62 -5.26 -8.32
CA PRO A 24 2.10 -6.29 -7.44
C PRO A 24 0.68 -5.90 -6.97
N GLY A 25 -0.33 -6.15 -7.81
CA GLY A 25 -1.74 -5.91 -7.50
C GLY A 25 -2.37 -4.71 -8.22
N PRO A 26 -3.65 -4.43 -7.92
CA PRO A 26 -4.45 -3.48 -8.70
C PRO A 26 -4.09 -2.02 -8.41
N GLY A 27 -4.57 -1.11 -9.27
CA GLY A 27 -4.59 0.33 -8.99
C GLY A 27 -3.81 1.22 -9.95
N ILE A 28 -3.07 0.68 -10.93
CA ILE A 28 -2.45 1.49 -12.00
C ILE A 28 -3.52 1.92 -13.01
N ARG A 29 -3.78 3.22 -13.08
CA ARG A 29 -4.87 3.80 -13.89
C ARG A 29 -4.38 4.26 -15.27
N VAL A 30 -4.36 3.35 -16.25
CA VAL A 30 -3.89 3.62 -17.63
C VAL A 30 -4.64 4.77 -18.32
N GLY A 31 -5.96 4.88 -18.13
CA GLY A 31 -6.81 5.89 -18.79
C GLY A 31 -6.88 7.28 -18.13
N ASN A 32 -6.27 7.46 -16.95
CA ASN A 32 -6.43 8.71 -16.17
C ASN A 32 -5.29 9.73 -16.32
N TYR A 33 -4.29 9.44 -17.17
CA TYR A 33 -3.17 10.35 -17.43
C TYR A 33 -3.63 11.77 -17.77
N HIS A 34 -4.60 11.89 -18.67
CA HIS A 34 -5.16 13.18 -19.12
C HIS A 34 -5.71 14.03 -17.96
N ARG A 35 -6.27 13.40 -16.92
CA ARG A 35 -6.88 14.09 -15.78
C ARG A 35 -5.86 14.44 -14.70
N SER A 36 -4.87 13.58 -14.45
CA SER A 36 -3.87 13.78 -13.39
C SER A 36 -2.79 14.80 -13.78
N VAL A 37 -2.36 14.83 -15.05
CA VAL A 37 -1.24 15.66 -15.51
C VAL A 37 -1.67 16.97 -16.19
N ARG A 38 -2.86 17.08 -16.81
CA ARG A 38 -3.35 18.41 -17.26
C ARG A 38 -3.78 19.32 -16.10
N LYS A 39 -4.35 18.76 -15.02
CA LYS A 39 -4.79 19.54 -13.85
C LYS A 39 -3.64 20.01 -12.96
N LYS A 40 -2.61 19.17 -12.80
CA LYS A 40 -1.37 19.53 -12.11
C LYS A 40 -0.32 19.62 -13.21
N ARG A 41 0.12 20.82 -13.62
CA ARG A 41 1.28 21.04 -14.53
C ARG A 41 2.60 20.50 -13.91
N LYS A 42 2.60 19.29 -13.35
CA LYS A 42 3.76 18.58 -12.87
C LYS A 42 4.43 18.03 -14.10
N ARG A 43 5.57 18.62 -14.43
CA ARG A 43 6.50 18.07 -15.41
C ARG A 43 6.79 16.63 -14.97
N ILE A 44 6.52 15.65 -15.82
CA ILE A 44 6.98 14.28 -15.56
C ILE A 44 8.50 14.34 -15.65
N LEU A 45 9.17 14.28 -14.51
CA LEU A 45 10.64 14.33 -14.45
C LEU A 45 11.25 12.95 -14.65
N HIS A 46 10.52 11.89 -14.30
CA HIS A 46 11.02 10.51 -14.32
C HIS A 46 9.88 9.50 -14.49
N LEU A 47 10.18 8.36 -15.12
CA LEU A 47 9.25 7.26 -15.40
C LEU A 47 8.61 6.69 -14.12
N LEU A 48 9.38 6.50 -13.06
CA LEU A 48 8.86 6.03 -11.77
C LEU A 48 7.87 7.02 -11.15
N GLY A 49 8.11 8.32 -11.30
CA GLY A 49 7.17 9.36 -10.85
C GLY A 49 5.87 9.35 -11.65
N LEU A 50 5.93 9.06 -12.96
CA LEU A 50 4.74 8.82 -13.78
C LEU A 50 3.94 7.61 -13.28
N VAL A 51 4.60 6.49 -12.99
CA VAL A 51 3.92 5.28 -12.51
C VAL A 51 3.32 5.53 -11.12
N GLN A 52 4.06 6.14 -10.20
CA GLN A 52 3.59 6.48 -8.86
C GLN A 52 2.37 7.41 -8.90
N ALA A 53 2.38 8.43 -9.79
CA ALA A 53 1.25 9.33 -9.99
C ALA A 53 -0.01 8.65 -10.55
N ASN A 54 0.10 7.41 -11.04
CA ASN A 54 -1.02 6.63 -11.57
C ASN A 54 -1.31 5.34 -10.77
N TRP A 55 -0.49 5.02 -9.77
CA TRP A 55 -0.73 3.96 -8.79
C TRP A 55 -1.18 4.61 -7.49
N LEU A 56 -2.46 4.97 -7.41
CA LEU A 56 -3.01 5.81 -6.36
C LEU A 56 -4.18 5.13 -5.64
N PRO A 57 -4.44 5.47 -4.37
CA PRO A 57 -5.67 5.05 -3.71
C PRO A 57 -6.93 5.56 -4.42
N SER A 58 -8.08 4.99 -4.08
CA SER A 58 -9.39 5.51 -4.46
C SER A 58 -9.60 6.94 -3.95
N SER A 59 -10.53 7.66 -4.58
CA SER A 59 -10.92 8.99 -4.10
C SER A 59 -11.50 8.93 -2.68
N GLU A 60 -12.20 7.85 -2.36
CA GLU A 60 -12.72 7.53 -1.04
C GLU A 60 -11.60 7.32 -0.03
N GLY A 61 -10.56 6.57 -0.42
CA GLY A 61 -9.38 6.34 0.39
C GLY A 61 -8.63 7.64 0.71
N ILE A 62 -8.46 8.54 -0.26
CA ILE A 62 -7.81 9.84 -0.05
C ILE A 62 -8.62 10.71 0.92
N LYS A 63 -9.94 10.82 0.71
CA LYS A 63 -10.83 11.58 1.58
C LYS A 63 -10.80 11.09 3.03
N ARG A 64 -10.64 9.78 3.24
CA ARG A 64 -10.49 9.19 4.58
C ARG A 64 -9.20 9.68 5.26
N SER A 65 -8.07 9.59 4.57
CA SER A 65 -6.78 10.01 5.14
C SER A 65 -6.67 11.50 5.45
N GLU A 66 -7.50 12.33 4.82
CA GLU A 66 -7.54 13.79 5.05
C GLU A 66 -8.41 14.19 6.25
N GLN A 67 -9.12 13.24 6.89
CA GLN A 67 -9.97 13.56 8.02
C GLN A 67 -9.14 13.95 9.26
N PRO A 68 -9.58 14.97 10.03
CA PRO A 68 -8.89 15.37 11.24
C PRO A 68 -9.02 14.28 12.32
N VAL A 69 -7.88 13.74 12.74
CA VAL A 69 -7.81 12.76 13.84
C VAL A 69 -7.61 13.48 15.17
N THR A 70 -8.57 13.33 16.08
CA THR A 70 -8.63 14.02 17.38
C THR A 70 -7.76 13.38 18.46
N ASP A 71 -7.55 12.06 18.41
CA ASP A 71 -6.68 11.31 19.30
C ASP A 71 -5.53 10.67 18.50
N ARG A 72 -4.33 11.25 18.62
CA ARG A 72 -3.12 10.78 17.92
C ARG A 72 -2.36 9.71 18.70
N LYS A 73 -3.04 8.90 19.52
CA LYS A 73 -2.40 7.74 20.17
C LYS A 73 -2.05 6.68 19.12
N TRP A 74 -0.91 6.89 18.48
CA TRP A 74 -0.33 6.03 17.47
C TRP A 74 0.26 4.76 18.11
N ASN A 75 -0.21 3.59 17.68
CA ASN A 75 0.39 2.30 18.00
C ASN A 75 0.43 1.43 16.75
N PHE A 76 1.49 0.65 16.57
CA PHE A 76 1.55 -0.32 15.48
C PHE A 76 0.49 -1.41 15.67
N LEU A 77 0.05 -1.99 14.55
CA LEU A 77 -0.82 -3.16 14.59
C LEU A 77 -0.05 -4.37 15.09
N ARG A 78 -0.78 -5.27 15.73
CA ARG A 78 -0.34 -6.65 15.98
C ARG A 78 -0.32 -7.46 14.68
N SER A 79 0.34 -8.63 14.71
CA SER A 79 0.41 -9.52 13.56
C SER A 79 -0.98 -10.04 13.15
N ALA A 80 -1.11 -10.54 11.92
CA ALA A 80 -2.38 -11.07 11.43
C ALA A 80 -2.91 -12.21 12.33
N LYS A 81 -2.03 -13.10 12.80
CA LYS A 81 -2.39 -14.16 13.77
C LYS A 81 -2.87 -13.59 15.10
N GLU A 82 -2.12 -12.67 15.69
CA GLU A 82 -2.49 -12.06 16.98
C GLU A 82 -3.82 -11.29 16.90
N LEU A 83 -4.08 -10.64 15.76
CA LEU A 83 -5.36 -9.97 15.50
C LEU A 83 -6.50 -10.99 15.34
N LEU A 84 -6.24 -12.12 14.68
CA LEU A 84 -7.21 -13.22 14.58
C LEU A 84 -7.59 -13.78 15.95
N ASP A 85 -6.62 -13.93 16.85
CA ASP A 85 -6.83 -14.48 18.19
C ASP A 85 -7.75 -13.60 19.05
N VAL A 86 -7.78 -12.29 18.80
CA VAL A 86 -8.73 -11.35 19.43
C VAL A 86 -10.02 -11.15 18.63
N GLY A 87 -10.26 -11.99 17.63
CA GLY A 87 -11.52 -12.05 16.87
C GLY A 87 -11.58 -11.13 15.64
N ILE A 88 -10.49 -10.45 15.28
CA ILE A 88 -10.44 -9.64 14.05
C ILE A 88 -10.25 -10.56 12.84
N LYS A 89 -11.13 -10.43 11.85
CA LYS A 89 -11.16 -11.33 10.70
C LYS A 89 -10.52 -10.69 9.47
N PHE A 90 -9.98 -11.52 8.58
CA PHE A 90 -9.39 -11.11 7.32
C PHE A 90 -10.21 -11.62 6.14
N LYS A 91 -10.35 -10.78 5.10
CA LYS A 91 -11.00 -11.15 3.85
C LYS A 91 -10.40 -10.35 2.70
N LYS A 92 -10.32 -10.95 1.51
CA LYS A 92 -10.06 -10.19 0.28
C LYS A 92 -11.15 -9.12 0.06
N ALA A 93 -10.72 -7.93 -0.35
CA ALA A 93 -11.63 -6.88 -0.79
C ALA A 93 -12.37 -7.30 -2.08
N SER A 94 -13.60 -6.83 -2.25
CA SER A 94 -14.39 -7.03 -3.47
C SER A 94 -14.33 -5.81 -4.38
N GLY A 95 -14.25 -6.03 -5.69
CA GLY A 95 -14.25 -4.99 -6.73
C GLY A 95 -12.85 -4.59 -7.20
N GLU A 96 -12.80 -3.76 -8.24
CA GLU A 96 -11.56 -3.18 -8.80
C GLU A 96 -11.15 -1.96 -7.97
N ASN A 97 -10.58 -2.21 -6.79
CA ASN A 97 -10.05 -1.17 -5.93
C ASN A 97 -8.52 -1.09 -6.07
N SER A 98 -7.93 0.06 -5.74
CA SER A 98 -6.48 0.19 -5.66
C SER A 98 -5.90 -0.77 -4.63
N LEU A 99 -4.65 -1.21 -4.80
CA LEU A 99 -3.94 -2.00 -3.79
C LEU A 99 -3.97 -1.34 -2.40
N PHE A 100 -3.97 -0.02 -2.37
CA PHE A 100 -3.96 0.80 -1.16
C PHE A 100 -5.35 0.96 -0.50
N ASP A 101 -6.42 0.47 -1.12
CA ASP A 101 -7.79 0.65 -0.62
C ASP A 101 -8.16 -0.39 0.43
N ILE A 102 -7.54 -0.25 1.61
CA ILE A 102 -7.77 -1.14 2.75
C ILE A 102 -8.94 -0.60 3.58
N LYS A 103 -9.85 -1.50 3.97
CA LYS A 103 -10.99 -1.16 4.82
C LYS A 103 -11.00 -2.03 6.07
N PHE A 104 -11.44 -1.44 7.15
CA PHE A 104 -11.71 -2.12 8.40
C PHE A 104 -13.13 -1.78 8.83
N GLU A 105 -14.01 -2.78 8.82
CA GLU A 105 -15.43 -2.58 9.10
C GLU A 105 -15.95 -3.75 9.93
N LYS A 106 -16.62 -3.45 11.05
CA LYS A 106 -17.25 -4.45 11.92
C LYS A 106 -16.27 -5.56 12.36
N GLY A 107 -15.06 -5.17 12.78
CA GLY A 107 -14.02 -6.10 13.24
C GLY A 107 -13.42 -6.97 12.13
N ARG A 108 -13.51 -6.54 10.86
CA ARG A 108 -13.01 -7.30 9.72
C ARG A 108 -12.22 -6.41 8.77
N PHE A 109 -11.00 -6.86 8.45
CA PHE A 109 -10.20 -6.34 7.36
C PHE A 109 -10.74 -6.80 5.99
N GLN A 110 -10.79 -5.86 5.07
CA GLN A 110 -10.98 -6.08 3.64
C GLN A 110 -9.74 -5.53 2.94
N ILE A 111 -8.86 -6.42 2.51
CA ILE A 111 -7.55 -6.07 1.93
C ILE A 111 -7.55 -6.49 0.45
N PRO A 112 -7.20 -5.59 -0.49
CA PRO A 112 -6.99 -5.95 -1.89
C PRO A 112 -5.95 -7.05 -2.04
N THR A 113 -6.12 -7.92 -3.04
CA THR A 113 -5.18 -9.02 -3.28
C THR A 113 -3.84 -8.48 -3.77
N LEU A 114 -2.78 -8.86 -3.05
CA LEU A 114 -1.38 -8.66 -3.40
C LEU A 114 -0.84 -9.95 -4.03
N THR A 115 -0.40 -9.86 -5.28
CA THR A 115 0.35 -10.97 -5.91
C THR A 115 1.83 -10.69 -5.79
N ILE A 116 2.56 -11.63 -5.22
CA ILE A 116 3.98 -11.49 -4.90
C ILE A 116 4.79 -12.34 -5.87
N TYR A 117 5.72 -11.72 -6.58
CA TYR A 117 6.68 -12.32 -7.49
C TYR A 117 8.11 -12.00 -7.03
N HIS A 118 9.12 -12.59 -7.68
CA HIS A 118 10.53 -12.33 -7.39
C HIS A 118 10.96 -10.85 -7.56
N ASP A 119 10.21 -10.06 -8.32
CA ASP A 119 10.49 -8.63 -8.53
C ASP A 119 9.72 -7.70 -7.58
N THR A 120 8.75 -8.22 -6.81
CA THR A 120 7.90 -7.42 -5.91
C THR A 120 8.73 -6.61 -4.91
N GLU A 121 9.77 -7.20 -4.33
CA GLU A 121 10.66 -6.50 -3.39
C GLU A 121 11.33 -5.28 -4.06
N ARG A 122 11.90 -5.48 -5.26
CA ARG A 122 12.59 -4.42 -5.99
C ARG A 122 11.65 -3.29 -6.37
N ILE A 123 10.43 -3.63 -6.79
CA ILE A 123 9.38 -2.66 -7.13
C ILE A 123 9.06 -1.80 -5.91
N PHE A 124 8.76 -2.41 -4.75
CA PHE A 124 8.46 -1.67 -3.54
C PHE A 124 9.64 -0.80 -3.08
N ARG A 125 10.88 -1.33 -3.05
CA ARG A 125 12.06 -0.54 -2.67
C ARG A 125 12.29 0.68 -3.56
N ASN A 126 12.10 0.54 -4.87
CA ASN A 126 12.24 1.67 -5.80
C ASN A 126 11.21 2.77 -5.50
N PHE A 127 9.95 2.41 -5.27
CA PHE A 127 8.91 3.37 -4.94
C PHE A 127 9.11 4.00 -3.55
N THR A 128 9.46 3.21 -2.55
CA THR A 128 9.75 3.73 -1.21
C THR A 128 10.91 4.73 -1.23
N ALA A 129 12.00 4.42 -1.93
CA ALA A 129 13.11 5.35 -2.11
C ALA A 129 12.66 6.64 -2.82
N TYR A 130 11.86 6.51 -3.89
CA TYR A 130 11.30 7.68 -4.58
C TYR A 130 10.44 8.54 -3.64
N GLU A 131 9.57 7.93 -2.84
CA GLU A 131 8.70 8.63 -1.89
C GLU A 131 9.49 9.27 -0.74
N GLN A 132 10.61 8.68 -0.28
CA GLN A 132 11.47 9.29 0.76
C GLN A 132 12.17 10.58 0.30
N PHE A 133 12.54 10.66 -0.98
CA PHE A 133 13.33 11.78 -1.51
C PHE A 133 12.52 12.77 -2.37
N ASN A 134 11.22 12.54 -2.54
CA ASN A 134 10.35 13.42 -3.30
C ASN A 134 9.19 13.94 -2.44
N GLU A 135 8.99 15.26 -2.43
CA GLU A 135 7.84 15.87 -1.78
C GLU A 135 6.51 15.37 -2.39
N GLY A 136 5.72 14.67 -1.60
CA GLY A 136 4.47 14.06 -2.07
C GLY A 136 3.87 13.03 -1.11
N PRO A 137 2.83 12.33 -1.57
CA PRO A 137 2.23 11.26 -0.78
C PRO A 137 3.15 10.04 -0.69
N THR A 138 3.05 9.33 0.43
CA THR A 138 3.86 8.17 0.82
C THR A 138 3.05 6.85 0.76
N TYR A 139 2.15 6.71 -0.23
CA TYR A 139 1.17 5.62 -0.23
C TYR A 139 1.82 4.22 -0.30
N VAL A 140 2.92 4.07 -1.05
CA VAL A 140 3.61 2.79 -1.15
C VAL A 140 4.31 2.48 0.16
N MET A 141 5.03 3.46 0.71
CA MET A 141 5.71 3.35 2.01
C MET A 141 4.74 3.00 3.15
N ASP A 142 3.60 3.69 3.20
CA ASP A 142 2.59 3.46 4.24
C ASP A 142 1.96 2.07 4.09
N TYR A 143 1.80 1.59 2.85
CA TYR A 143 1.29 0.25 2.56
C TYR A 143 2.30 -0.83 2.95
N THR A 144 3.58 -0.66 2.60
CA THR A 144 4.62 -1.62 2.99
C THR A 144 4.75 -1.68 4.50
N ARG A 145 4.56 -0.57 5.22
CA ARG A 145 4.50 -0.59 6.68
C ARG A 145 3.27 -1.32 7.21
N PHE A 146 2.08 -1.06 6.66
CA PHE A 146 0.87 -1.76 7.07
C PHE A 146 1.03 -3.28 6.91
N MET A 147 1.55 -3.74 5.78
CA MET A 147 1.77 -5.16 5.52
C MET A 147 2.83 -5.77 6.45
N ASP A 148 3.90 -5.05 6.74
CA ASP A 148 4.94 -5.45 7.71
C ASP A 148 4.40 -5.62 9.12
N CYS A 149 3.48 -4.76 9.58
CA CYS A 149 2.82 -4.99 10.88
C CYS A 149 2.01 -6.29 10.90
N LEU A 150 1.32 -6.62 9.80
CA LEU A 150 0.51 -7.83 9.73
C LEU A 150 1.35 -9.11 9.54
N ILE A 151 2.55 -9.01 8.97
CA ILE A 151 3.36 -10.15 8.55
C ILE A 151 4.66 -10.17 9.33
N ASN A 152 4.66 -10.87 10.48
CA ASN A 152 5.89 -11.11 11.22
C ASN A 152 6.52 -12.47 10.84
N TYR A 153 5.69 -13.48 10.63
CA TYR A 153 6.12 -14.87 10.40
C TYR A 153 5.39 -15.52 9.21
N GLY A 154 5.89 -16.67 8.75
CA GLY A 154 5.26 -17.45 7.67
C GLY A 154 3.81 -17.83 7.96
N ASP A 155 3.45 -18.01 9.23
CA ASP A 155 2.08 -18.29 9.66
C ASP A 155 1.09 -17.13 9.42
N ASP A 156 1.57 -15.89 9.51
CA ASP A 156 0.78 -14.71 9.15
C ASP A 156 0.52 -14.69 7.64
N VAL A 157 1.55 -14.99 6.84
CA VAL A 157 1.44 -15.11 5.38
C VAL A 157 0.48 -16.24 5.00
N ALA A 158 0.55 -17.38 5.67
CA ALA A 158 -0.35 -18.50 5.46
C ALA A 158 -1.80 -18.08 5.71
N LEU A 159 -2.09 -17.39 6.81
CA LEU A 159 -3.42 -16.88 7.14
C LEU A 159 -3.96 -15.92 6.07
N LEU A 160 -3.13 -14.95 5.66
CA LEU A 160 -3.51 -13.97 4.64
C LEU A 160 -3.68 -14.61 3.26
N SER A 161 -2.89 -15.63 2.94
CA SER A 161 -3.01 -16.41 1.70
C SER A 161 -4.31 -17.21 1.67
N HIS A 162 -4.67 -17.89 2.76
CA HIS A 162 -5.97 -18.58 2.89
C HIS A 162 -7.15 -17.61 2.76
N SER A 163 -6.97 -16.35 3.15
CA SER A 163 -7.99 -15.30 3.02
C SER A 163 -8.07 -14.69 1.61
N GLY A 164 -7.20 -15.13 0.67
CA GLY A 164 -7.08 -14.62 -0.69
C GLY A 164 -6.46 -13.23 -0.79
N ILE A 165 -5.80 -12.77 0.27
CA ILE A 165 -5.16 -11.45 0.35
C ILE A 165 -3.75 -11.51 -0.23
N ILE A 166 -3.03 -12.61 -0.01
CA ILE A 166 -1.70 -12.84 -0.60
C ILE A 166 -1.79 -13.99 -1.60
N VAL A 167 -1.20 -13.78 -2.78
CA VAL A 167 -0.87 -14.85 -3.73
C VAL A 167 0.65 -14.92 -3.80
N ASN A 168 1.21 -16.02 -3.30
CA ASN A 168 2.65 -16.19 -3.13
C ASN A 168 3.28 -16.96 -4.32
N TRP A 169 4.15 -16.29 -5.08
CA TRP A 169 5.02 -16.91 -6.10
C TRP A 169 6.52 -16.82 -5.77
N LEU A 170 6.89 -16.48 -4.52
CA LEU A 170 8.28 -16.42 -4.08
C LEU A 170 8.87 -17.79 -3.71
N GLY A 171 8.03 -18.76 -3.35
CA GLY A 171 8.43 -20.14 -3.04
C GLY A 171 7.85 -20.60 -1.70
N SER A 172 8.15 -19.87 -0.62
CA SER A 172 7.70 -20.18 0.74
C SER A 172 7.04 -18.98 1.44
N ASN A 173 6.29 -19.26 2.50
CA ASN A 173 5.66 -18.20 3.31
C ASN A 173 6.71 -17.45 4.14
N GLU A 174 7.78 -18.12 4.54
CA GLU A 174 8.92 -17.56 5.27
C GLU A 174 9.68 -16.54 4.42
N GLU A 175 9.88 -16.80 3.13
CA GLU A 175 10.51 -15.84 2.22
C GLU A 175 9.68 -14.58 2.05
N VAL A 176 8.35 -14.70 1.97
CA VAL A 176 7.44 -13.54 1.94
C VAL A 176 7.53 -12.74 3.23
N ALA A 177 7.50 -13.40 4.39
CA ALA A 177 7.61 -12.72 5.68
C ALA A 177 8.94 -11.99 5.82
N HIS A 178 10.05 -12.65 5.45
CA HIS A 178 11.38 -12.06 5.46
C HIS A 178 11.48 -10.86 4.51
N MET A 179 10.89 -10.94 3.32
CA MET A 179 10.83 -9.82 2.38
C MET A 179 10.15 -8.60 3.02
N PHE A 180 8.96 -8.75 3.62
CA PHE A 180 8.23 -7.64 4.23
C PHE A 180 8.94 -7.03 5.44
N ASN A 181 9.47 -7.88 6.33
CA ASN A 181 10.25 -7.45 7.48
C ASN A 181 11.46 -6.57 7.06
N LYS A 182 12.05 -6.85 5.89
CA LYS A 182 13.19 -6.08 5.34
C LYS A 182 12.81 -4.89 4.47
N LEU A 183 11.57 -4.81 3.97
CA LEU A 183 11.15 -3.71 3.09
C LEU A 183 11.17 -2.37 3.82
N ASN A 184 11.04 -2.40 5.13
CA ASN A 184 10.98 -1.23 5.98
C ASN A 184 12.30 -0.88 6.68
N ASP A 185 13.37 -1.61 6.42
CA ASP A 185 14.72 -1.25 6.87
C ASP A 185 15.10 0.12 6.28
N PHE A 186 15.57 1.02 7.14
CA PHE A 186 15.99 2.40 6.76
C PHE A 186 14.89 3.30 6.18
N VAL A 187 13.62 2.96 6.41
CA VAL A 187 12.47 3.76 5.97
C VAL A 187 12.03 4.72 7.08
N HIS A 188 12.07 6.03 6.79
CA HIS A 188 11.62 7.07 7.71
C HIS A 188 10.12 7.33 7.57
N LEU A 189 9.34 6.82 8.52
CA LEU A 189 7.90 7.04 8.56
C LEU A 189 7.53 8.34 9.27
N SER A 190 6.63 9.10 8.65
CA SER A 190 5.98 10.24 9.28
C SER A 190 4.66 9.83 9.89
N THR A 191 4.57 9.83 11.22
CA THR A 191 3.32 9.52 11.92
C THR A 191 2.24 10.58 11.76
N SER A 192 2.61 11.83 11.41
CA SER A 192 1.65 12.92 11.23
C SER A 192 0.86 12.84 9.92
N ASN A 193 1.40 12.17 8.90
CA ASN A 193 0.83 12.10 7.55
C ASN A 193 0.58 10.66 7.08
N PHE A 194 0.61 9.70 8.00
CA PHE A 194 0.47 8.29 7.65
C PHE A 194 -0.93 7.97 7.13
N TYR A 195 -0.98 7.41 5.92
CA TYR A 195 -2.21 7.20 5.17
C TYR A 195 -3.26 6.33 5.89
N TYR A 196 -2.84 5.32 6.67
CA TYR A 196 -3.75 4.42 7.39
C TYR A 196 -3.96 4.79 8.87
N LEU A 197 -3.72 6.04 9.27
CA LEU A 197 -3.73 6.45 10.69
C LEU A 197 -5.05 6.14 11.40
N GLU A 198 -6.16 6.58 10.83
CA GLU A 198 -7.51 6.32 11.37
C GLU A 198 -7.79 4.81 11.47
N LEU A 199 -7.41 4.05 10.44
CA LEU A 199 -7.57 2.60 10.43
C LEU A 199 -6.76 1.92 11.55
N PHE A 200 -5.54 2.38 11.83
CA PHE A 200 -4.74 1.84 12.93
C PHE A 200 -5.39 2.11 14.29
N ILE A 201 -5.94 3.30 14.46
CA ILE A 201 -6.66 3.68 15.69
C ILE A 201 -7.88 2.78 15.89
N ASP A 202 -8.73 2.63 14.86
CA ASP A 202 -9.93 1.80 14.91
C ASP A 202 -9.62 0.35 15.27
N VAL A 203 -8.58 -0.20 14.64
CA VAL A 203 -8.16 -1.59 14.87
C VAL A 203 -7.64 -1.75 16.29
N ASN A 204 -6.75 -0.87 16.75
CA ASN A 204 -6.17 -0.96 18.09
C ASN A 204 -7.21 -0.78 19.21
N ASN A 205 -8.22 0.06 19.00
CA ASN A 205 -9.34 0.24 19.92
C ASN A 205 -10.14 -1.05 20.09
N ILE A 206 -10.45 -1.75 18.99
CA ILE A 206 -11.16 -3.04 19.06
C ILE A 206 -10.27 -4.14 19.63
N ALA A 207 -8.98 -4.13 19.29
CA ALA A 207 -8.05 -5.15 19.68
C ALA A 207 -7.62 -5.02 21.17
N GLY A 208 -8.01 -3.94 21.86
CA GLY A 208 -7.72 -3.72 23.28
C GLY A 208 -6.25 -3.35 23.54
N VAL A 209 -5.57 -2.73 22.57
CA VAL A 209 -4.16 -2.36 22.71
C VAL A 209 -4.02 -1.05 23.49
N ASP A 210 -3.89 -1.15 24.80
CA ASP A 210 -3.43 -0.06 25.65
C ASP A 210 -1.89 0.06 25.56
N GLY A 211 -1.40 0.72 24.51
CA GLY A 211 -0.08 1.39 24.45
C GLY A 211 1.21 0.66 24.85
N ARG A 212 1.24 -0.67 24.99
CA ARG A 212 2.40 -1.41 25.53
C ARG A 212 3.31 -2.11 24.51
N TYR A 213 3.01 -2.01 23.22
CA TYR A 213 3.85 -2.63 22.18
C TYR A 213 4.45 -1.57 21.26
N GLY A 214 5.40 -0.82 21.80
CA GLY A 214 6.37 -0.10 20.99
C GLY A 214 7.47 -1.06 20.57
N ARG A 215 7.51 -1.48 19.30
CA ARG A 215 8.74 -2.02 18.72
C ARG A 215 9.70 -0.83 18.58
N SER A 216 10.81 -0.86 19.31
CA SER A 216 11.92 0.05 19.10
C SER A 216 12.42 -0.10 17.67
N SER A 217 12.46 1.01 16.95
CA SER A 217 13.14 1.16 15.65
C SER A 217 14.60 0.75 15.72
#